data_AF-A0A359CBP5-F1
#
_entry.id   AF-A0A359CBP5-F1
#
_cell.length_a   1.000
_cell.length_b   1.000
_cell.length_c   1.000
_cell.angle_alpha   90.00
_cell.angle_beta   90.00
_cell.angle_gamma   90.00
#
_symmetry.space_group_name_H-M   'P 1'
#
loop_
_entity.id
_entity.type
_entity.pdbx_description
1 polymer ?
#
loop_
_entity_poly.entity_id
_entity_poly.type
_entity_poly.pdbx_seq_one_letter_code
_entity_poly.pdbx_strand_id
1 'polypeptide(L)'
;MLENGKLFKQQECPVSFLAGCPSRGENKAVRGIYLHIPFCLRKCSYCDFYSVEAQPPAIQEFRDLLERETTLLRDRFPEDAAAADTVYFGGGTPTVL
;
A
#
# COMPACT_ATOMS: atom_id res chain seq x y z
N MET A 1 23.54 -33.09 3.11
CA MET A 1 23.92 -31.68 3.32
C MET A 1 24.02 -31.03 1.95
N LEU A 2 23.24 -29.97 1.76
CA LEU A 2 23.18 -29.03 0.64
C LEU A 2 23.07 -29.64 -0.77
N GLU A 3 21.84 -29.73 -1.25
CA GLU A 3 21.55 -29.96 -2.66
C GLU A 3 20.53 -28.93 -3.18
N ASN A 4 21.04 -28.13 -4.10
CA ASN A 4 20.41 -27.77 -5.37
C ASN A 4 19.29 -26.73 -5.37
N GLY A 5 19.66 -25.57 -5.94
CA GLY A 5 18.73 -24.57 -6.42
C GLY A 5 17.68 -25.14 -7.35
N LYS A 6 16.44 -24.70 -7.12
CA LYS A 6 15.35 -24.63 -8.10
C LYS A 6 14.66 -23.29 -7.83
N LEU A 7 14.97 -22.28 -8.63
CA LEU A 7 14.31 -21.99 -9.90
C LEU A 7 12.92 -21.37 -9.67
N PHE A 8 12.85 -20.08 -10.00
CA PHE A 8 11.67 -19.35 -10.41
C PHE A 8 10.53 -20.26 -10.89
N LYS A 9 9.39 -20.18 -10.21
CA LYS A 9 8.10 -20.43 -10.84
C LYS A 9 7.15 -19.29 -10.45
N GLN A 10 7.39 -18.13 -11.06
CA GLN A 10 6.30 -17.25 -11.45
C GLN A 10 5.48 -18.05 -12.46
N GLN A 11 4.25 -18.44 -12.11
CA GLN A 11 3.16 -18.47 -13.08
C GLN A 11 1.85 -18.76 -12.36
N GLU A 12 1.01 -17.72 -12.42
CA GLU A 12 -0.46 -17.80 -12.36
C GLU A 12 -1.05 -17.99 -10.98
N CYS A 13 -1.08 -16.90 -10.22
CA CYS A 13 -1.90 -16.80 -9.02
C CYS A 13 -3.16 -15.99 -9.34
N PRO A 14 -4.27 -16.63 -9.75
CA PRO A 14 -5.52 -15.95 -9.98
C PRO A 14 -6.03 -15.34 -8.67
N VAL A 15 -6.74 -14.22 -8.76
CA VAL A 15 -7.29 -13.42 -7.64
C VAL A 15 -8.19 -14.20 -6.65
N SER A 16 -8.49 -15.47 -6.91
CA SER A 16 -9.08 -16.43 -5.95
C SER A 16 -8.08 -16.99 -4.92
N PHE A 17 -6.78 -16.71 -5.05
CA PHE A 17 -5.72 -17.25 -4.19
C PHE A 17 -5.43 -16.42 -2.93
N LEU A 18 -6.16 -15.32 -2.69
CA LEU A 18 -6.11 -14.64 -1.38
C LEU A 18 -6.62 -15.53 -0.22
N ALA A 19 -7.29 -16.65 -0.53
CA ALA A 19 -7.75 -17.62 0.48
C ALA A 19 -6.84 -18.85 0.65
N GLY A 20 -5.76 -19.01 -0.12
CA GLY A 20 -5.02 -20.29 -0.20
C GLY A 20 -3.49 -20.20 -0.31
N CYS A 21 -2.90 -19.01 -0.24
CA CYS A 21 -1.45 -18.88 -0.08
C CYS A 21 -1.07 -19.39 1.33
N PRO A 22 -0.07 -20.28 1.48
CA PRO A 22 0.29 -20.83 2.78
C PRO A 22 0.56 -19.68 3.74
N SER A 23 -0.28 -19.59 4.78
CA SER A 23 -0.07 -18.68 5.90
C SER A 23 1.36 -18.92 6.37
N ARG A 24 2.22 -17.92 6.13
CA ARG A 24 3.57 -17.92 6.68
C ARG A 24 3.38 -17.91 8.19
N GLY A 25 3.52 -19.08 8.81
CA GLY A 25 3.12 -19.38 10.18
C GLY A 25 3.65 -18.41 11.22
N GLU A 26 2.84 -17.39 11.50
CA GLU A 26 2.65 -16.62 12.72
C GLU A 26 1.51 -15.66 12.36
N ASN A 27 0.48 -15.50 13.19
CA ASN A 27 -0.48 -14.39 13.06
C ASN A 27 0.27 -13.09 13.35
N LYS A 28 1.12 -12.66 12.42
CA LYS A 28 1.88 -11.44 12.55
C LYS A 28 0.94 -10.33 12.13
N ALA A 29 0.29 -9.73 13.13
CA ALA A 29 -0.57 -8.57 12.97
C ALA A 29 0.12 -7.53 12.07
N VAL A 30 -0.64 -6.87 11.19
CA VAL A 30 -0.10 -5.84 10.30
C VAL A 30 0.63 -4.78 11.16
N ARG A 31 1.96 -4.74 11.07
CA ARG A 31 2.80 -3.82 11.88
C ARG A 31 3.05 -2.47 11.19
N GLY A 32 2.68 -2.33 9.92
CA GLY A 32 3.00 -1.14 9.13
C GLY A 32 1.99 -0.84 8.02
N ILE A 33 1.66 0.44 7.86
CA ILE A 33 0.78 0.98 6.81
C ILE A 33 1.63 1.85 5.88
N TYR A 34 1.48 1.69 4.57
CA TYR A 34 2.07 2.58 3.58
C TYR A 34 0.96 3.38 2.90
N LEU A 35 1.11 4.70 2.92
CA LEU A 35 0.18 5.65 2.31
C LEU A 35 0.86 6.33 1.13
N HIS A 36 0.35 6.04 -0.06
CA HIS A 36 0.83 6.63 -1.30
C HIS A 36 0.11 7.96 -1.57
N ILE A 37 0.86 9.05 -1.59
CA ILE A 37 0.37 10.39 -1.92
C ILE A 37 0.81 10.71 -3.35
N PRO A 38 -0.10 10.69 -4.35
CA PRO A 38 0.26 10.86 -5.75
C PRO A 38 0.47 12.32 -6.15
N PHE A 39 0.50 13.30 -5.23
CA PHE A 39 0.58 14.71 -5.59
C PHE A 39 1.99 15.25 -5.60
N CYS A 40 2.34 16.05 -6.61
CA CYS A 40 3.56 16.83 -6.69
C CYS A 40 3.25 18.28 -7.04
N LEU A 41 4.06 19.24 -6.57
CA LEU A 41 3.96 20.63 -7.04
C LEU A 41 4.20 20.73 -8.55
N ARG A 42 5.22 20.03 -9.05
CA ARG A 42 5.50 19.81 -10.47
C ARG A 42 6.09 18.43 -10.69
N LYS A 43 5.76 17.80 -11.81
CA LYS A 43 6.33 16.49 -12.18
C LYS A 43 7.75 16.64 -12.72
N CYS A 44 8.72 15.96 -12.11
CA CYS A 44 10.10 15.95 -12.60
C CYS A 44 10.22 15.05 -13.84
N SER A 45 11.06 15.45 -14.80
CA SER A 45 11.29 14.70 -16.04
C SER A 45 11.91 13.31 -15.83
N TYR A 46 12.59 13.09 -14.71
CA TYR A 46 13.20 11.83 -14.32
C TYR A 46 12.33 10.99 -13.37
N CYS A 47 11.16 11.50 -12.95
CA CYS A 47 10.34 10.81 -11.96
C CYS A 47 9.50 9.70 -12.62
N ASP A 48 9.81 8.46 -12.27
CA ASP A 48 9.08 7.26 -12.72
C ASP A 48 7.96 6.85 -11.74
N PHE A 49 7.87 7.49 -10.58
CA PHE A 49 6.76 7.27 -9.65
C PHE A 49 5.47 7.89 -10.19
N TYR A 50 4.36 7.17 -9.98
CA TYR A 50 3.04 7.72 -10.25
C TYR A 50 2.83 8.99 -9.43
N SER A 51 2.71 10.11 -10.14
CA SER A 51 2.51 11.43 -9.58
C SER A 51 1.73 12.29 -10.56
N VAL A 52 0.84 13.10 -9.99
CA VAL A 52 -0.04 14.06 -10.63
C VAL A 52 0.22 15.44 -10.05
N GLU A 53 -0.05 16.49 -10.81
CA GLU A 53 0.09 17.85 -10.32
C GLU A 53 -0.95 18.15 -9.24
N ALA A 54 -0.48 18.78 -8.16
CA ALA A 54 -1.28 19.17 -7.03
C ALA A 54 -2.29 20.27 -7.40
N GLN A 55 -3.56 19.90 -7.50
CA GLN A 55 -4.67 20.82 -7.68
C GLN A 55 -5.53 20.85 -6.41
N PRO A 56 -5.89 22.04 -5.87
CA PRO A 56 -6.63 22.12 -4.62
C PRO A 56 -7.92 21.28 -4.57
N PRO A 57 -8.76 21.22 -5.62
CA PRO A 57 -9.95 20.37 -5.62
C PRO A 57 -9.62 18.87 -5.51
N ALA A 58 -8.61 18.41 -6.24
CA ALA A 58 -8.19 17.01 -6.24
C ALA A 58 -7.56 16.58 -4.90
N ILE A 59 -6.85 17.50 -4.22
CA ILE A 59 -6.31 17.25 -2.88
C ILE A 59 -7.45 17.08 -1.87
N GLN A 60 -8.46 17.94 -1.92
CA GLN A 60 -9.61 17.84 -1.02
C GLN A 60 -10.38 16.53 -1.25
N GLU A 61 -10.68 16.21 -2.50
CA GLU A 61 -11.34 14.95 -2.85
C GLU A 61 -10.54 13.73 -2.40
N PHE A 62 -9.22 13.74 -2.56
CA PHE A 62 -8.35 12.66 -2.09
C PHE A 62 -8.40 12.50 -0.57
N ARG A 63 -8.43 13.61 0.19
CA ARG A 63 -8.54 13.57 1.66
C ARG A 63 -9.86 12.94 2.09
N ASP A 64 -10.97 13.34 1.48
CA ASP A 64 -12.29 12.79 1.77
C ASP A 64 -12.37 11.28 1.45
N LEU A 65 -11.76 10.87 0.32
CA LEU A 65 -11.69 9.45 -0.06
C LEU A 65 -10.80 8.65 0.89
N LEU A 66 -9.67 9.21 1.32
CA LEU A 66 -8.74 8.58 2.25
C LEU A 66 -9.39 8.32 3.62
N GLU A 67 -10.19 9.26 4.13
CA GLU A 67 -10.96 9.07 5.37
C GLU A 67 -11.97 7.93 5.24
N ARG A 68 -12.67 7.84 4.09
CA ARG A 68 -13.59 6.74 3.79
C ARG A 68 -12.87 5.41 3.69
N GLU A 69 -11.74 5.37 2.98
CA GLU A 69 -10.94 4.16 2.82
C GLU A 69 -10.40 3.66 4.16
N THR A 70 -9.89 4.56 5.01
CA THR A 70 -9.41 4.22 6.36
C THR A 70 -10.52 3.58 7.20
N THR A 71 -11.74 4.13 7.12
CA THR A 71 -12.92 3.56 7.79
C THR A 71 -13.24 2.16 7.25
N LEU A 72 -13.29 1.98 5.94
CA LEU A 72 -13.57 0.68 5.31
C LEU A 72 -12.50 -0.37 5.66
N LEU A 73 -11.23 0.01 5.68
CA LEU A 73 -10.11 -0.88 6.04
C LEU A 73 -10.18 -1.28 7.51
N ARG A 74 -10.47 -0.35 8.41
CA ARG A 74 -10.68 -0.64 9.83
C ARG A 74 -11.81 -1.65 10.02
N ASP A 75 -12.94 -1.43 9.35
CA ASP A 75 -14.11 -2.29 9.51
C ASP A 75 -13.88 -3.67 8.87
N ARG A 76 -13.06 -3.75 7.82
CA ARG A 76 -12.70 -5.00 7.15
C ARG A 76 -11.63 -5.82 7.89
N PHE A 77 -10.68 -5.14 8.53
CA PHE A 77 -9.53 -5.75 9.21
C PHE A 77 -9.38 -5.18 10.64
N PRO A 78 -10.32 -5.46 11.55
CA PRO A 78 -10.36 -4.84 12.87
C PRO A 78 -9.16 -5.20 13.76
N GLU A 79 -8.63 -6.42 13.65
CA GLU A 79 -7.47 -6.85 14.45
C GLU A 79 -6.15 -6.25 13.95
N ASP A 80 -6.02 -6.04 12.64
CA ASP A 80 -4.83 -5.45 12.01
C ASP A 80 -4.80 -3.92 12.15
N ALA A 81 -5.96 -3.26 12.06
CA ALA A 81 -6.07 -1.82 12.23
C ALA A 81 -5.64 -1.36 13.64
N ALA A 82 -5.82 -2.22 14.65
CA ALA A 82 -5.39 -1.95 16.03
C ALA A 82 -3.89 -2.22 16.27
N ALA A 83 -3.21 -2.88 15.32
CA ALA A 83 -1.87 -3.43 15.54
C ALA A 83 -0.75 -2.77 14.71
N ALA A 84 -1.09 -1.82 13.83
CA ALA A 84 -0.12 -1.08 13.05
C ALA A 84 0.65 -0.08 13.92
N ASP A 85 1.96 -0.26 14.07
CA ASP A 85 2.79 0.65 14.87
C ASP A 85 3.44 1.74 14.03
N THR A 86 3.56 1.54 12.71
CA THR A 86 4.30 2.44 11.83
C THR A 86 3.48 2.83 10.61
N VAL A 87 3.49 4.11 10.27
CA VAL A 87 2.89 4.62 9.03
C VAL A 87 3.97 5.28 8.18
N TYR A 88 4.08 4.85 6.93
CA TYR A 88 5.03 5.37 5.95
C TYR A 88 4.27 6.19 4.90
N PHE A 89 4.64 7.45 4.74
CA PHE A 89 4.11 8.31 3.68
C PHE A 89 5.12 8.37 2.53
N GLY A 90 4.68 8.11 1.31
CA GLY A 90 5.54 8.18 0.13
C GLY A 90 4.77 8.49 -1.14
N GLY A 91 5.41 8.35 -2.30
CA GLY A 91 4.82 8.68 -3.59
C GLY A 91 5.44 9.95 -4.17
N GLY A 92 4.61 10.91 -4.59
CA GLY A 92 5.04 12.17 -5.15
C GLY A 92 5.78 13.05 -4.14
N THR A 93 5.07 14.03 -3.57
CA THR A 93 5.60 14.94 -2.56
C THR A 93 4.64 14.97 -1.38
N PRO A 94 4.84 14.11 -0.37
CA PRO A 94 3.92 13.97 0.77
C PRO A 94 3.59 15.28 1.49
N THR A 95 4.50 16.26 1.45
CA THR A 95 4.35 17.56 2.12
C THR A 95 3.38 18.52 1.42
N VAL A 96 2.78 18.13 0.30
CA VAL A 96 1.87 18.98 -0.49
C VAL A 96 0.40 18.84 -0.05
N LEU A 97 0.09 17.82 0.77
CA LEU A 97 -1.26 17.50 1.24
C LEU A 97 -1.77 18.39 2.38
#